data_AF-A0A7S1T1N0-F1
#
_entry.id   AF-A0A7S1T1N0-F1
#
_cell.length_a   1.000
_cell.length_b   1.000
_cell.length_c   1.000
_cell.angle_alpha   90.00
_cell.angle_beta   90.00
_cell.angle_gamma   90.00
#
_symmetry.space_group_name_H-M   'P 1'
#
loop_
_entity.id
_entity.type
_entity.pdbx_description
1 polymer ?
#
loop_
_entity_poly.entity_id
_entity_poly.type
_entity_poly.pdbx_seq_one_letter_code
_entity_poly.pdbx_strand_id
1 'polypeptide(L)'
;MPISSHFFLRVQAADLSDLWLQEQRIESSAGSLAQPTEGLPGALLSAALSRPGVGDAALSPLFLLNDAGERVLSELQVQHLYEELRLEVAAVLEALVEQSATALFSNVKAHVASILSSDRPVSGNTAKYGAAAVDRGLEALFAQRSVPLLGRTINLHDLLAAEVQRLVAANAGHLIARFEASSVSSSVELESQVAVLRAAHSELEELIPLSSWDAVWTQADHDGLSNGVGRVARHAAEDICQDVLSQFAMDSTAHRFVRVVPDRKGRTSGPVPPTPSLPGFLFCREGKPGSPGHKTLVAQYSGWFGAPHADALLRLIGPAGLVGLV
;
A
#
# COMPACT_ATOMS: atom_id res chain seq x y z
N MET A 1 -28.48 -36.26 -30.78
CA MET A 1 -28.09 -35.32 -29.71
C MET A 1 -27.24 -36.06 -28.67
N PRO A 2 -25.89 -35.93 -28.67
CA PRO A 2 -25.04 -36.55 -27.63
C PRO A 2 -24.14 -35.54 -26.88
N ILE A 3 -24.49 -34.25 -26.88
CA ILE A 3 -23.64 -33.19 -26.28
C ILE A 3 -23.79 -33.15 -24.75
N SER A 4 -24.95 -33.55 -24.21
CA SER A 4 -25.26 -33.42 -22.78
C SER A 4 -24.48 -34.36 -21.86
N SER A 5 -24.19 -35.59 -22.27
CA SER A 5 -23.50 -36.57 -21.42
C SER A 5 -22.01 -36.28 -21.26
N HIS A 6 -21.34 -35.79 -22.30
CA HIS A 6 -19.94 -35.36 -22.23
C HIS A 6 -19.75 -34.08 -21.40
N PHE A 7 -20.72 -33.16 -21.44
CA PHE A 7 -20.71 -31.95 -20.61
C PHE A 7 -20.86 -32.30 -19.13
N PHE A 8 -21.83 -33.16 -18.80
CA PHE A 8 -22.09 -33.59 -17.43
C PHE A 8 -20.89 -34.32 -16.80
N LEU A 9 -20.25 -35.24 -17.54
CA LEU A 9 -19.04 -35.93 -17.08
C LEU A 9 -17.84 -34.98 -16.88
N ARG A 10 -17.77 -33.88 -17.63
CA ARG A 10 -16.72 -32.86 -17.46
C ARG A 10 -16.92 -32.05 -16.20
N VAL A 11 -18.17 -31.65 -15.91
CA VAL A 11 -18.53 -30.92 -14.68
C VAL A 11 -18.25 -31.79 -13.46
N GLN A 12 -18.65 -33.06 -13.49
CA GLN A 12 -18.38 -34.01 -12.40
C GLN A 12 -16.88 -34.30 -12.17
N ALA A 13 -16.05 -34.24 -13.22
CA ALA A 13 -14.61 -34.47 -13.12
C ALA A 13 -13.83 -33.21 -12.67
N ALA A 14 -14.44 -32.04 -12.73
CA ALA A 14 -13.87 -30.76 -12.31
C ALA A 14 -14.45 -30.24 -10.98
N ASP A 15 -15.39 -30.98 -10.38
CA ASP A 15 -16.07 -30.58 -9.15
C ASP A 15 -15.12 -30.66 -7.94
N LEU A 16 -14.79 -29.50 -7.39
CA LEU A 16 -13.95 -29.34 -6.19
C LEU A 16 -14.76 -28.92 -4.95
N SER A 17 -16.09 -28.89 -5.05
CA SER A 17 -16.99 -28.46 -3.97
C SER A 17 -16.86 -29.31 -2.69
N ASP A 18 -16.55 -30.59 -2.83
CA ASP A 18 -16.38 -31.52 -1.71
C ASP A 18 -15.24 -31.10 -0.77
N LEU A 19 -14.24 -30.35 -1.25
CA LEU A 19 -13.13 -29.86 -0.41
C LEU A 19 -13.63 -28.88 0.64
N TRP A 20 -14.45 -27.91 0.24
CA TRP A 20 -15.05 -26.94 1.16
C TRP A 20 -16.08 -27.60 2.09
N LEU A 21 -16.92 -28.50 1.56
CA LEU A 21 -17.91 -29.21 2.38
C LEU A 21 -17.26 -30.12 3.43
N GLN A 22 -16.12 -30.74 3.13
CA GLN A 22 -15.39 -31.55 4.11
C GLN A 22 -14.79 -30.69 5.21
N GLU A 23 -14.27 -29.51 4.89
CA GLU A 23 -13.80 -28.54 5.88
C GLU A 23 -14.94 -28.15 6.84
N GLN A 24 -16.10 -27.76 6.31
CA GLN A 24 -17.26 -27.41 7.13
C GLN A 24 -17.75 -28.57 8.03
N ARG A 25 -17.68 -29.80 7.52
CA ARG A 25 -17.97 -31.00 8.34
C ARG A 25 -16.95 -31.19 9.45
N ILE A 26 -15.66 -30.97 9.17
CA ILE A 26 -14.62 -31.03 10.19
C ILE A 26 -14.86 -29.93 11.23
N GLU A 27 -15.13 -28.69 10.82
CA GLU A 27 -15.40 -27.55 11.72
C GLU A 27 -16.60 -27.81 12.64
N SER A 28 -17.71 -28.34 12.08
CA SER A 28 -18.89 -28.69 12.87
C SER A 28 -18.67 -29.87 13.84
N SER A 29 -17.72 -30.77 13.54
CA SER A 29 -17.42 -31.96 14.35
C SER A 29 -16.29 -31.74 15.37
N ALA A 30 -15.34 -30.85 15.07
CA ALA A 30 -14.18 -30.54 15.87
C ALA A 30 -14.51 -29.39 16.84
N GLY A 31 -15.37 -29.67 17.83
CA GLY A 31 -15.62 -28.73 18.92
C GLY A 31 -14.31 -28.31 19.60
N SER A 32 -13.91 -27.04 19.44
CA SER A 32 -12.86 -26.35 20.20
C SER A 32 -11.42 -26.90 20.09
N LEU A 33 -11.06 -27.71 19.10
CA LEU A 33 -9.66 -28.14 18.88
C LEU A 33 -9.03 -27.32 17.75
N ALA A 34 -8.13 -26.41 18.13
CA ALA A 34 -7.17 -25.66 17.32
C ALA A 34 -7.60 -25.45 15.85
N GLN A 35 -8.50 -24.50 15.64
CA GLN A 35 -8.92 -24.08 14.31
C GLN A 35 -7.69 -23.61 13.52
N PRO A 36 -7.53 -24.01 12.24
CA PRO A 36 -6.68 -23.25 11.34
C PRO A 36 -7.25 -21.83 11.31
N THR A 37 -6.40 -20.83 11.51
CA THR A 37 -6.81 -19.41 11.57
C THR A 37 -7.33 -18.88 10.24
N GLU A 38 -7.11 -19.62 9.14
CA GLU A 38 -7.57 -19.33 7.79
C GLU A 38 -8.20 -20.61 7.22
N GLY A 39 -9.41 -20.51 6.65
CA GLY A 39 -10.05 -21.63 5.93
C GLY A 39 -9.22 -22.06 4.72
N LEU A 40 -9.44 -23.27 4.21
CA LEU A 40 -8.75 -23.87 3.07
C LEU A 40 -8.71 -22.91 1.85
N PRO A 41 -9.80 -22.23 1.46
CA PRO A 41 -9.76 -21.27 0.36
C PRO A 41 -8.79 -20.10 0.63
N GLY A 42 -8.76 -19.58 1.86
CA GLY A 42 -7.83 -18.53 2.29
C GLY A 42 -6.36 -19.00 2.28
N ALA A 43 -6.10 -20.21 2.77
CA ALA A 43 -4.76 -20.81 2.76
C ALA A 43 -4.27 -21.09 1.32
N LEU A 44 -5.15 -21.50 0.42
CA LEU A 44 -4.82 -21.67 -1.00
C LEU A 44 -4.51 -20.33 -1.67
N LEU A 45 -5.27 -19.28 -1.33
CA LEU A 45 -5.03 -17.93 -1.80
C LEU A 45 -3.65 -17.42 -1.34
N SER A 46 -3.34 -17.51 -0.06
CA SER A 46 -2.06 -17.04 0.49
C SER A 46 -0.88 -17.82 -0.10
N ALA A 47 -1.05 -19.13 -0.33
CA ALA A 47 -0.05 -19.95 -1.01
C ALA A 47 0.12 -19.59 -2.50
N ALA A 48 -0.96 -19.24 -3.20
CA ALA A 48 -0.91 -18.80 -4.60
C ALA A 48 -0.21 -17.44 -4.74
N LEU A 49 -0.54 -16.48 -3.88
CA LEU A 49 0.05 -15.14 -3.88
C LEU A 49 1.50 -15.12 -3.42
N SER A 50 1.90 -16.04 -2.55
CA SER A 50 3.30 -16.18 -2.11
C SER A 50 4.23 -16.73 -3.19
N ARG A 51 3.69 -17.35 -4.25
CA ARG A 51 4.47 -17.99 -5.31
C ARG A 51 4.61 -17.08 -6.54
N PRO A 52 5.83 -16.58 -6.85
CA PRO A 52 6.04 -15.73 -8.02
C PRO A 52 5.75 -16.51 -9.31
N GLY A 53 4.95 -15.91 -10.20
CA GLY A 53 4.64 -16.46 -11.52
C GLY A 53 3.37 -17.31 -11.62
N VAL A 54 2.59 -17.49 -10.54
CA VAL A 54 1.32 -18.25 -10.55
C VAL A 54 0.12 -17.37 -10.18
N GLY A 55 0.11 -16.11 -10.65
CA GLY A 55 -0.99 -15.19 -10.34
C GLY A 55 -2.33 -15.62 -10.91
N ASP A 56 -2.35 -16.40 -12.01
CA ASP A 56 -3.57 -17.00 -12.55
C ASP A 56 -4.25 -17.95 -11.54
N ALA A 57 -3.47 -18.61 -10.67
CA ALA A 57 -4.01 -19.51 -9.66
C ALA A 57 -4.59 -18.79 -8.44
N ALA A 58 -4.39 -17.46 -8.31
CA ALA A 58 -4.96 -16.69 -7.22
C ALA A 58 -6.50 -16.65 -7.27
N LEU A 59 -7.09 -16.89 -8.44
CA LEU A 59 -8.54 -16.98 -8.63
C LEU A 59 -9.10 -18.39 -8.42
N SER A 60 -8.26 -19.42 -8.39
CA SER A 60 -8.67 -20.81 -8.20
C SER A 60 -9.51 -21.03 -6.92
N PRO A 61 -9.19 -20.41 -5.76
CA PRO A 61 -10.02 -20.54 -4.56
C PRO A 61 -11.43 -19.98 -4.76
N LEU A 62 -11.57 -18.88 -5.52
CA LEU A 62 -12.87 -18.27 -5.82
C LEU A 62 -13.71 -19.15 -6.74
N PHE A 63 -13.09 -19.82 -7.72
CA PHE A 63 -13.78 -20.80 -8.57
C PHE A 63 -14.22 -22.03 -7.78
N LEU A 64 -13.39 -22.54 -6.86
CA LEU A 64 -13.77 -23.63 -5.95
C LEU A 64 -15.00 -23.28 -5.10
N LEU A 65 -15.09 -22.03 -4.62
CA LEU A 65 -16.25 -21.56 -3.86
C LEU A 65 -17.50 -21.40 -4.74
N ASN A 66 -17.35 -21.08 -6.03
CA ASN A 66 -18.47 -21.08 -6.96
C ASN A 66 -19.06 -22.48 -7.16
N ASP A 67 -18.20 -23.49 -7.32
CA ASP A 67 -18.63 -24.89 -7.46
C ASP A 67 -19.35 -25.36 -6.18
N ALA A 68 -18.81 -24.99 -5.01
CA ALA A 68 -19.47 -25.24 -3.72
C ALA A 68 -20.84 -24.55 -3.63
N GLY A 69 -20.96 -23.32 -4.12
CA GLY A 69 -22.22 -22.58 -4.15
C GLY A 69 -23.28 -23.23 -5.04
N GLU A 70 -22.89 -23.69 -6.23
CA GLU A 70 -23.80 -24.40 -7.13
C GLU A 70 -24.31 -25.69 -6.47
N ARG A 71 -23.45 -26.49 -5.85
CA ARG A 71 -23.82 -27.73 -5.16
C ARG A 71 -24.69 -27.51 -3.93
N VAL A 72 -24.38 -26.49 -3.12
CA VAL A 72 -25.19 -26.14 -1.94
C VAL A 72 -26.61 -25.72 -2.34
N LEU A 73 -26.75 -24.95 -3.42
CA LEU A 73 -28.06 -24.49 -3.90
C LEU A 73 -28.85 -25.56 -4.67
N SER A 74 -28.18 -26.38 -5.48
CA SER A 74 -28.84 -27.36 -6.34
C SER A 74 -29.13 -28.69 -5.64
N GLU A 75 -28.18 -29.22 -4.87
CA GLU A 75 -28.26 -30.56 -4.28
C GLU A 75 -28.66 -30.53 -2.80
N LEU A 76 -27.97 -29.72 -1.99
CA LEU A 76 -28.18 -29.73 -0.53
C LEU A 76 -29.42 -28.92 -0.12
N GLN A 77 -29.68 -27.80 -0.80
CA GLN A 77 -30.78 -26.86 -0.53
C GLN A 77 -30.81 -26.37 0.93
N VAL A 78 -29.63 -26.15 1.51
CA VAL A 78 -29.45 -25.74 2.91
C VAL A 78 -29.06 -24.27 2.97
N GLN A 79 -29.91 -23.43 3.57
CA GLN A 79 -29.70 -21.98 3.61
C GLN A 79 -28.52 -21.56 4.50
N HIS A 80 -28.30 -22.20 5.66
CA HIS A 80 -27.21 -21.79 6.56
C HIS A 80 -25.82 -22.00 5.94
N LEU A 81 -25.62 -23.12 5.26
CA LEU A 81 -24.38 -23.39 4.52
C LEU A 81 -24.13 -22.36 3.41
N TYR A 82 -25.20 -21.88 2.75
CA TYR A 82 -25.06 -20.84 1.74
C TYR A 82 -24.68 -19.47 2.35
N GLU A 83 -25.20 -19.14 3.53
CA GLU A 83 -24.81 -17.91 4.22
C GLU A 83 -23.36 -17.96 4.71
N GLU A 84 -22.91 -19.10 5.23
CA GLU A 84 -21.50 -19.32 5.60
C GLU A 84 -20.59 -19.22 4.36
N LEU A 85 -20.96 -19.87 3.26
CA LEU A 85 -20.24 -19.77 1.99
C LEU A 85 -20.15 -18.31 1.50
N ARG A 86 -21.24 -17.54 1.62
CA ARG A 86 -21.26 -16.14 1.20
C ARG A 86 -20.29 -15.28 2.01
N LEU A 87 -20.18 -15.54 3.31
CA LEU A 87 -19.23 -14.85 4.19
C LEU A 87 -17.78 -15.22 3.82
N GLU A 88 -17.52 -16.50 3.57
CA GLU A 88 -16.19 -16.98 3.16
C GLU A 88 -15.75 -16.39 1.82
N VAL A 89 -16.64 -16.36 0.81
CA VAL A 89 -16.37 -15.73 -0.49
C VAL A 89 -16.03 -14.26 -0.33
N ALA A 90 -16.74 -13.54 0.53
CA ALA A 90 -16.46 -12.12 0.79
C ALA A 90 -15.08 -11.93 1.43
N ALA A 91 -14.73 -12.75 2.43
CA ALA A 91 -13.45 -12.68 3.12
C ALA A 91 -12.27 -13.02 2.18
N VAL A 92 -12.39 -14.07 1.37
CA VAL A 92 -11.35 -14.47 0.40
C VAL A 92 -11.19 -13.41 -0.70
N LEU A 93 -12.28 -12.80 -1.15
CA LEU A 93 -12.22 -11.71 -2.13
C LEU A 93 -11.52 -10.47 -1.55
N GLU A 94 -11.87 -10.08 -0.33
CA GLU A 94 -11.21 -8.96 0.37
C GLU A 94 -9.71 -9.23 0.55
N ALA A 95 -9.34 -10.42 1.04
CA ALA A 95 -7.95 -10.83 1.19
C ALA A 95 -7.20 -10.86 -0.14
N LEU A 96 -7.83 -11.31 -1.24
CA LEU A 96 -7.23 -11.31 -2.57
C LEU A 96 -6.92 -9.89 -3.03
N VAL A 97 -7.89 -8.97 -2.88
CA VAL A 97 -7.75 -7.58 -3.27
C VAL A 97 -6.68 -6.89 -2.44
N GLU A 98 -6.71 -7.02 -1.11
CA GLU A 98 -5.75 -6.41 -0.19
C GLU A 98 -4.33 -6.90 -0.45
N GLN A 99 -4.11 -8.21 -0.52
CA GLN A 99 -2.78 -8.77 -0.70
C GLN A 99 -2.21 -8.46 -2.10
N SER A 100 -3.04 -8.53 -3.15
CA SER A 100 -2.61 -8.22 -4.52
C SER A 100 -2.30 -6.73 -4.71
N ALA A 101 -3.15 -5.84 -4.17
CA ALA A 101 -2.91 -4.40 -4.20
C ALA A 101 -1.66 -4.01 -3.40
N THR A 102 -1.47 -4.61 -2.22
CA THR A 102 -0.29 -4.40 -1.38
C THR A 102 1.00 -4.86 -2.07
N ALA A 103 0.96 -6.04 -2.72
CA ALA A 103 2.09 -6.56 -3.47
C ALA A 103 2.43 -5.66 -4.67
N LEU A 104 1.43 -5.23 -5.45
CA LEU A 104 1.62 -4.30 -6.56
C LEU A 104 2.24 -2.99 -6.08
N PHE A 105 1.61 -2.33 -5.11
CA PHE A 105 2.07 -1.06 -4.58
C PHE A 105 3.51 -1.13 -4.05
N SER A 106 3.82 -2.18 -3.29
CA SER A 106 5.16 -2.38 -2.72
C SER A 106 6.22 -2.64 -3.79
N ASN A 107 5.89 -3.39 -4.85
CA ASN A 107 6.81 -3.68 -5.93
C ASN A 107 7.08 -2.46 -6.82
N VAL A 108 6.03 -1.73 -7.23
CA VAL A 108 6.16 -0.50 -8.03
C VAL A 108 6.95 0.56 -7.25
N LYS A 109 6.61 0.78 -5.99
CA LYS A 109 7.35 1.74 -5.16
C LYS A 109 8.81 1.33 -4.97
N ALA A 110 9.10 0.04 -4.78
CA ALA A 110 10.47 -0.43 -4.71
C ALA A 110 11.23 -0.23 -6.03
N HIS A 111 10.56 -0.40 -7.16
CA HIS A 111 11.13 -0.14 -8.49
C HIS A 111 11.49 1.34 -8.65
N VAL A 112 10.55 2.23 -8.41
CA VAL A 112 10.76 3.69 -8.47
C VAL A 112 11.85 4.14 -7.50
N ALA A 113 11.85 3.62 -6.26
CA ALA A 113 12.89 3.93 -5.29
C ALA A 113 14.29 3.50 -5.77
N SER A 114 14.39 2.37 -6.48
CA SER A 114 15.66 1.90 -7.06
C SER A 114 16.15 2.80 -8.20
N ILE A 115 15.23 3.32 -9.03
CA ILE A 115 15.55 4.25 -10.12
C ILE A 115 16.04 5.58 -9.55
N LEU A 116 15.31 6.14 -8.57
CA LEU A 116 15.65 7.45 -8.01
C LEU A 116 16.90 7.44 -7.11
N SER A 117 17.29 6.28 -6.56
CA SER A 117 18.48 6.13 -5.71
C SER A 117 19.76 5.82 -6.48
N SER A 118 19.68 5.45 -7.76
CA SER A 118 20.84 5.17 -8.59
C SER A 118 21.19 6.38 -9.48
N ASP A 119 22.35 6.98 -9.23
CA ASP A 119 22.97 8.00 -10.10
C ASP A 119 23.51 7.40 -11.44
N ARG A 120 22.97 6.25 -11.85
CA ARG A 120 23.24 5.58 -13.12
C ARG A 120 21.91 5.16 -13.73
N PRO A 121 21.61 5.57 -14.97
CA PRO A 121 20.50 4.95 -15.69
C PRO A 121 20.82 3.46 -15.83
N VAL A 122 19.96 2.60 -15.29
CA VAL A 122 19.99 1.16 -15.60
C VAL A 122 19.62 1.04 -17.08
N SER A 123 20.63 1.19 -17.94
CA SER A 123 20.57 0.91 -19.36
C SER A 123 20.45 -0.60 -19.52
N GLY A 124 19.23 -1.10 -19.40
CA GLY A 124 18.83 -2.46 -19.70
C GLY A 124 17.50 -2.41 -20.43
N ASN A 125 17.57 -2.59 -21.73
CA ASN A 125 16.43 -2.66 -22.64
C ASN A 125 15.56 -3.87 -22.26
N THR A 126 14.60 -3.71 -21.33
CA THR A 126 13.65 -4.76 -20.96
C THR A 126 12.26 -4.18 -20.79
N ALA A 127 11.51 -4.25 -21.89
CA ALA A 127 10.05 -4.21 -22.01
C ALA A 127 9.33 -2.97 -21.45
N LYS A 128 8.21 -2.62 -22.08
CA LYS A 128 7.37 -1.46 -21.77
C LYS A 128 6.78 -1.43 -20.35
N TYR A 129 7.02 -2.48 -19.57
CA TYR A 129 6.89 -2.52 -18.12
C TYR A 129 8.14 -3.23 -17.62
N GLY A 130 8.88 -2.61 -16.69
CA GLY A 130 10.10 -3.20 -16.16
C GLY A 130 9.77 -4.60 -15.64
N ALA A 131 10.41 -5.62 -16.23
CA ALA A 131 10.20 -7.04 -15.91
C ALA A 131 10.59 -7.45 -14.47
N ALA A 132 10.74 -6.49 -13.56
CA ALA A 132 11.00 -6.64 -12.14
C ALA A 132 9.96 -5.91 -11.24
N ALA A 133 9.05 -5.10 -11.79
CA ALA A 133 8.13 -4.24 -11.02
C ALA A 133 6.72 -4.84 -10.83
N VAL A 134 6.26 -5.67 -11.77
CA VAL A 134 5.00 -6.41 -11.63
C VAL A 134 5.31 -7.87 -11.90
N ASP A 135 5.06 -8.75 -10.93
CA ASP A 135 5.12 -10.19 -11.20
C ASP A 135 4.15 -10.47 -12.35
N ARG A 136 4.60 -11.13 -13.43
CA ARG A 136 3.76 -11.41 -14.62
C ARG A 136 2.42 -12.07 -14.29
N GLY A 137 2.32 -12.75 -13.15
CA GLY A 137 1.06 -13.30 -12.64
C GLY A 137 0.06 -12.24 -12.18
N LEU A 138 0.53 -11.13 -11.61
CA LEU A 138 -0.32 -10.00 -11.21
C LEU A 138 -0.85 -9.26 -12.44
N GLU A 139 -0.05 -9.09 -13.50
CA GLU A 139 -0.53 -8.49 -14.76
C GLU A 139 -1.77 -9.20 -15.32
N ALA A 140 -1.78 -10.54 -15.26
CA ALA A 140 -2.92 -11.33 -15.70
C ALA A 140 -4.14 -11.16 -14.79
N LEU A 141 -3.94 -11.01 -13.47
CA LEU A 141 -5.02 -10.69 -12.52
C LEU A 141 -5.62 -9.31 -12.82
N PHE A 142 -4.79 -8.30 -13.09
CA PHE A 142 -5.23 -6.94 -13.42
C PHE A 142 -5.89 -6.83 -14.80
N ALA A 143 -5.52 -7.71 -15.75
CA ALA A 143 -6.19 -7.80 -17.04
C ALA A 143 -7.63 -8.31 -16.94
N GLN A 144 -7.97 -9.03 -15.87
CA GLN A 144 -9.31 -9.57 -15.66
C GLN A 144 -10.25 -8.51 -15.08
N ARG A 145 -11.15 -8.00 -15.92
CA ARG A 145 -12.13 -6.98 -15.51
C ARG A 145 -13.30 -7.57 -14.73
N SER A 146 -13.84 -8.72 -15.15
CA SER A 146 -15.05 -9.29 -14.57
C SER A 146 -14.85 -10.73 -14.15
N VAL A 147 -15.04 -11.03 -12.86
CA VAL A 147 -15.03 -12.40 -12.34
C VAL A 147 -16.46 -12.79 -11.94
N PRO A 148 -17.01 -13.89 -12.48
CA PRO A 148 -18.31 -14.39 -12.04
C PRO A 148 -18.16 -15.03 -10.65
N LEU A 149 -18.92 -14.55 -9.67
CA LEU A 149 -18.93 -15.04 -8.29
C LEU A 149 -20.37 -15.16 -7.78
N LEU A 150 -20.76 -16.38 -7.39
CA LEU A 150 -22.09 -16.72 -6.86
C LEU A 150 -23.25 -16.13 -7.71
N GLY A 151 -23.11 -16.19 -9.04
CA GLY A 151 -24.11 -15.67 -9.99
C GLY A 151 -24.08 -14.15 -10.20
N ARG A 152 -23.14 -13.42 -9.60
CA ARG A 152 -22.89 -11.98 -9.83
C ARG A 152 -21.61 -11.80 -10.62
N THR A 153 -21.51 -10.72 -11.38
CA THR A 153 -20.26 -10.31 -12.03
C THR A 153 -19.61 -9.21 -11.20
N ILE A 154 -18.46 -9.48 -10.61
CA ILE A 154 -17.71 -8.51 -9.81
C ILE A 154 -16.63 -7.87 -10.68
N ASN A 155 -16.55 -6.54 -10.64
CA ASN A 155 -15.48 -5.81 -11.31
C ASN A 155 -14.24 -5.77 -10.41
N LEU A 156 -13.32 -6.71 -10.61
CA LEU A 156 -12.11 -6.84 -9.80
C LEU A 156 -11.18 -5.64 -9.97
N HIS A 157 -11.17 -5.06 -11.17
CA HIS A 157 -10.34 -3.91 -11.50
C HIS A 157 -10.73 -2.66 -10.70
N ASP A 158 -12.03 -2.40 -10.51
CA ASP A 158 -12.49 -1.25 -9.72
C ASP A 158 -12.21 -1.44 -8.21
N LEU A 159 -12.33 -2.67 -7.72
CA LEU A 159 -12.00 -3.00 -6.32
C LEU A 159 -10.50 -2.83 -6.06
N LEU A 160 -9.66 -3.32 -6.97
CA LEU A 160 -8.21 -3.13 -6.90
C LEU A 160 -7.84 -1.65 -7.00
N ALA A 161 -8.51 -0.86 -7.85
CA ALA A 161 -8.30 0.58 -7.96
C ALA A 161 -8.61 1.31 -6.65
N ALA A 162 -9.76 1.01 -6.04
CA ALA A 162 -10.14 1.59 -4.75
C ALA A 162 -9.12 1.26 -3.66
N GLU A 163 -8.62 0.02 -3.64
CA GLU A 163 -7.66 -0.42 -2.63
C GLU A 163 -6.27 0.18 -2.84
N VAL A 164 -5.77 0.23 -4.07
CA VAL A 164 -4.50 0.92 -4.39
C VAL A 164 -4.61 2.41 -4.05
N GLN A 165 -5.73 3.06 -4.37
CA GLN A 165 -5.98 4.46 -4.03
C GLN A 165 -5.94 4.69 -2.51
N ARG A 166 -6.52 3.77 -1.73
CA ARG A 166 -6.47 3.77 -0.26
C ARG A 166 -5.03 3.63 0.23
N LEU A 167 -4.23 2.74 -0.35
CA LEU A 167 -2.83 2.53 0.02
C LEU A 167 -1.96 3.75 -0.26
N VAL A 168 -2.12 4.41 -1.42
CA VAL A 168 -1.39 5.64 -1.74
C VAL A 168 -1.74 6.75 -0.76
N ALA A 169 -3.03 6.97 -0.50
CA ALA A 169 -3.50 7.98 0.43
C ALA A 169 -3.01 7.71 1.86
N ALA A 170 -3.08 6.46 2.32
CA ALA A 170 -2.57 6.05 3.62
C ALA A 170 -1.05 6.26 3.74
N ASN A 171 -0.29 5.98 2.67
CA ASN A 171 1.14 6.23 2.66
C ASN A 171 1.44 7.74 2.71
N ALA A 172 0.73 8.57 1.95
CA ALA A 172 0.88 10.03 2.01
C ALA A 172 0.59 10.57 3.42
N GLY A 173 -0.50 10.14 4.05
CA GLY A 173 -0.82 10.49 5.44
C GLY A 173 0.24 10.03 6.44
N HIS A 174 0.82 8.84 6.24
CA HIS A 174 1.92 8.35 7.07
C HIS A 174 3.18 9.21 6.94
N LEU A 175 3.56 9.64 5.73
CA LEU A 175 4.71 10.52 5.50
C LEU A 175 4.55 11.85 6.23
N ILE A 176 3.36 12.45 6.16
CA ILE A 176 3.05 13.71 6.85
C ILE A 176 3.10 13.52 8.36
N ALA A 177 2.46 12.47 8.90
CA ALA A 177 2.47 12.19 10.32
C ALA A 177 3.88 11.88 10.87
N ARG A 178 4.75 11.27 10.05
CA ARG A 178 6.17 11.08 10.37
C ARG A 178 6.93 12.40 10.42
N PHE A 179 6.63 13.33 9.51
CA PHE A 179 7.20 14.68 9.52
C PHE A 179 6.75 15.48 10.75
N GLU A 180 5.47 15.40 11.14
CA GLU A 180 4.92 16.02 12.36
C GLU A 180 5.59 15.51 13.65
N ALA A 181 6.06 14.26 13.66
CA ALA A 181 6.85 13.70 14.76
C ALA A 181 8.33 14.16 14.77
N SER A 182 8.82 14.67 13.65
CA SER A 182 10.23 14.99 13.40
C SER A 182 10.48 16.50 13.47
N SER A 183 11.76 16.92 13.36
CA SER A 183 12.13 18.35 13.23
C SER A 183 12.12 18.79 11.77
N VAL A 184 12.08 20.09 11.53
CA VAL A 184 12.07 20.73 10.20
C VAL A 184 13.30 20.39 9.35
N SER A 185 14.40 19.95 9.96
CA SER A 185 15.57 19.38 9.26
C SER A 185 15.25 18.11 8.48
N SER A 186 14.15 17.41 8.80
CA SER A 186 13.67 16.24 8.04
C SER A 186 12.83 16.61 6.80
N SER A 187 12.71 17.90 6.46
CA SER A 187 11.99 18.36 5.26
C SER A 187 12.55 17.76 3.95
N VAL A 188 13.87 17.62 3.84
CA VAL A 188 14.54 16.99 2.69
C VAL A 188 14.21 15.50 2.63
N GLU A 189 14.11 14.84 3.79
CA GLU A 189 13.67 13.44 3.88
C GLU A 189 12.22 13.30 3.37
N LEU A 190 11.32 14.18 3.82
CA LEU A 190 9.94 14.19 3.37
C LEU A 190 9.83 14.42 1.86
N GLU A 191 10.52 15.43 1.31
CA GLU A 191 10.53 15.72 -0.14
C GLU A 191 10.96 14.49 -0.95
N SER A 192 12.03 13.82 -0.52
CA SER A 192 12.52 12.63 -1.21
C SER A 192 11.52 11.46 -1.20
N GLN A 193 10.79 11.26 -0.08
CA GLN A 193 9.76 10.21 0.01
C GLN A 193 8.51 10.55 -0.80
N VAL A 194 8.12 11.83 -0.82
CA VAL A 194 7.01 12.33 -1.61
C VAL A 194 7.31 12.23 -3.09
N ALA A 195 8.55 12.51 -3.52
CA ALA A 195 8.97 12.34 -4.91
C ALA A 195 8.86 10.87 -5.37
N VAL A 196 9.28 9.92 -4.53
CA VAL A 196 9.15 8.48 -4.80
C VAL A 196 7.67 8.08 -4.89
N LEU A 197 6.84 8.56 -3.95
CA LEU A 197 5.41 8.23 -3.95
C LEU A 197 4.68 8.83 -5.16
N ARG A 198 5.01 10.04 -5.56
CA ARG A 198 4.47 10.70 -6.75
C ARG A 198 4.86 9.96 -8.03
N ALA A 199 6.11 9.54 -8.15
CA ALA A 199 6.55 8.75 -9.30
C ALA A 199 5.89 7.36 -9.32
N ALA A 200 5.73 6.70 -8.16
CA ALA A 200 4.97 5.45 -8.05
C ALA A 200 3.50 5.62 -8.44
N HIS A 201 2.87 6.73 -8.04
CA HIS A 201 1.51 7.07 -8.47
C HIS A 201 1.40 7.18 -9.99
N SER A 202 2.37 7.85 -10.64
CA SER A 202 2.38 8.00 -12.10
C SER A 202 2.48 6.66 -12.82
N GLU A 203 3.28 5.71 -12.33
CA GLU A 203 3.36 4.36 -12.91
C GLU A 203 2.07 3.55 -12.65
N LEU A 204 1.45 3.71 -11.47
CA LEU A 204 0.20 3.03 -11.14
C LEU A 204 -1.00 3.57 -11.94
N GLU A 205 -1.01 4.87 -12.24
CA GLU A 205 -2.05 5.52 -13.05
C GLU A 205 -2.10 4.98 -14.50
N GLU A 206 -0.97 4.48 -15.02
CA GLU A 206 -0.93 3.80 -16.32
C GLU A 206 -1.57 2.40 -16.28
N LEU A 207 -1.58 1.75 -15.11
CA LEU A 207 -2.09 0.39 -14.92
C LEU A 207 -3.56 0.39 -14.50
N ILE A 208 -3.97 1.35 -13.69
CA ILE A 208 -5.24 1.38 -12.97
C ILE A 208 -5.76 2.83 -12.92
N PRO A 209 -7.07 3.08 -13.10
CA PRO A 209 -7.64 4.42 -12.99
C PRO A 209 -7.55 4.90 -11.54
N LEU A 210 -6.65 5.85 -11.29
CA LEU A 210 -6.47 6.52 -10.01
C LEU A 210 -6.93 7.99 -10.09
N SER A 211 -7.21 8.57 -8.92
CA SER A 211 -7.44 10.02 -8.83
C SER A 211 -6.13 10.80 -9.06
N SER A 212 -6.22 12.08 -9.42
CA SER A 212 -5.02 12.89 -9.63
C SER A 212 -4.17 13.00 -8.36
N TRP A 213 -2.85 12.94 -8.49
CA TRP A 213 -1.89 13.10 -7.39
C TRP A 213 -2.20 14.29 -6.46
N ASP A 214 -2.52 15.45 -7.04
CA ASP A 214 -2.77 16.68 -6.26
C ASP A 214 -3.99 16.55 -5.33
N ALA A 215 -5.03 15.81 -5.75
CA ALA A 215 -6.18 15.53 -4.92
C ALA A 215 -5.83 14.62 -3.74
N VAL A 216 -5.03 13.58 -3.99
CA VAL A 216 -4.55 12.66 -2.95
C VAL A 216 -3.67 13.38 -1.93
N TRP A 217 -2.74 14.21 -2.42
CA TRP A 217 -1.84 14.97 -1.55
C TRP A 217 -2.60 16.02 -0.73
N THR A 218 -3.51 16.77 -1.37
CA THR A 218 -4.32 17.79 -0.68
C THR A 218 -5.19 17.15 0.39
N GLN A 219 -5.81 16.00 0.12
CA GLN A 219 -6.60 15.26 1.09
C GLN A 219 -5.78 14.77 2.27
N ALA A 220 -4.53 14.34 2.05
CA ALA A 220 -3.64 13.90 3.13
C ALA A 220 -3.10 15.08 3.97
N ASP A 221 -2.86 16.23 3.33
CA ASP A 221 -2.32 17.43 3.96
C ASP A 221 -3.38 18.30 4.65
N HIS A 222 -4.67 18.12 4.35
CA HIS A 222 -5.75 18.88 4.97
C HIS A 222 -6.66 17.99 5.81
N ASP A 223 -6.67 18.21 7.12
CA ASP A 223 -7.49 17.45 8.07
C ASP A 223 -8.96 17.92 8.13
N GLY A 224 -9.37 18.84 7.26
CA GLY A 224 -10.69 19.50 7.29
C GLY A 224 -10.93 20.43 8.50
N LEU A 225 -10.05 20.40 9.50
CA LEU A 225 -10.10 21.19 10.73
C LEU A 225 -9.22 22.45 10.68
N SER A 226 -8.27 22.53 9.75
CA SER A 226 -7.36 23.67 9.64
C SER A 226 -7.96 24.80 8.78
N ASN A 227 -7.61 26.04 9.10
CA ASN A 227 -8.07 27.27 8.42
C ASN A 227 -7.55 27.42 6.97
N GLY A 228 -7.52 26.35 6.19
CA GLY A 228 -6.94 26.31 4.84
C GLY A 228 -5.41 26.24 4.81
N VAL A 229 -4.75 26.06 5.95
CA VAL A 229 -3.30 25.80 6.03
C VAL A 229 -3.07 24.30 6.14
N GLY A 230 -2.25 23.76 5.24
CA GLY A 230 -1.85 22.36 5.25
C GLY A 230 -1.05 21.98 6.50
N ARG A 231 -1.11 20.70 6.88
CA ARG A 231 -0.40 20.14 8.03
C ARG A 231 1.11 20.34 7.94
N VAL A 232 1.69 20.14 6.75
CA VAL A 232 3.13 20.29 6.53
C VAL A 232 3.56 21.73 6.81
N ALA A 233 2.81 22.71 6.31
CA ALA A 233 3.10 24.12 6.51
C ALA A 233 2.95 24.53 7.98
N ARG A 234 1.88 24.08 8.63
CA ARG A 234 1.62 24.33 10.05
C ARG A 234 2.75 23.77 10.93
N HIS A 235 3.13 22.51 10.74
CA HIS A 235 4.22 21.89 11.50
C HIS A 235 5.55 22.61 11.26
N ALA A 236 5.85 22.97 10.01
CA ALA A 236 7.06 23.72 9.70
C ALA A 236 7.09 25.08 10.40
N ALA A 237 5.97 25.81 10.43
CA ALA A 237 5.87 27.10 11.12
C ALA A 237 6.05 26.96 12.65
N GLU A 238 5.40 25.97 13.25
CA GLU A 238 5.50 25.66 14.68
C GLU A 238 6.95 25.29 15.07
N ASP A 239 7.59 24.39 14.32
CA ASP A 239 8.96 23.92 14.61
C ASP A 239 10.02 25.01 14.33
N ILE A 240 9.83 25.86 13.31
CA ILE A 240 10.72 27.02 13.09
C ILE A 240 10.65 27.97 14.28
N CYS A 241 9.43 28.30 14.75
CA CYS A 241 9.25 29.22 15.87
C CYS A 241 9.77 28.66 17.19
N GLN A 242 9.53 27.38 17.45
CA GLN A 242 9.85 26.75 18.74
C GLN A 242 11.27 26.21 18.83
N ASP A 243 11.81 25.63 17.75
CA ASP A 243 13.12 24.97 17.72
C ASP A 243 14.18 25.81 17.01
N VAL A 244 13.95 26.19 15.74
CA VAL A 244 14.98 26.85 14.92
C VAL A 244 15.39 28.21 15.51
N LEU A 245 14.42 29.07 15.84
CA LEU A 245 14.71 30.41 16.36
C LEU A 245 15.34 30.40 17.77
N SER A 246 15.12 29.34 18.56
CA SER A 246 15.55 29.29 19.96
C SER A 246 16.85 28.48 20.17
N GLN A 247 17.12 27.47 19.33
CA GLN A 247 18.20 26.49 19.56
C GLN A 247 19.30 26.52 18.50
N PHE A 248 19.11 27.24 17.39
CA PHE A 248 20.10 27.33 16.32
C PHE A 248 20.74 28.71 16.24
N ALA A 249 22.02 28.76 15.87
CA ALA A 249 22.68 29.99 15.45
C ALA A 249 23.09 29.89 13.99
N MET A 250 23.05 31.04 13.33
CA MET A 250 23.47 31.19 11.95
C MET A 250 24.99 31.22 11.86
N ASP A 251 25.56 30.23 11.19
CA ASP A 251 26.92 30.30 10.67
C ASP A 251 26.91 31.09 9.35
N SER A 252 27.40 32.31 9.42
CA SER A 252 27.49 33.22 8.27
C SER A 252 28.42 32.75 7.16
N THR A 253 29.38 31.86 7.46
CA THR A 253 30.34 31.37 6.46
C THR A 253 29.79 30.21 5.64
N ALA A 254 29.05 29.30 6.29
CA ALA A 254 28.42 28.16 5.63
C ALA A 254 27.00 28.45 5.12
N HIS A 255 26.42 29.60 5.49
CA HIS A 255 24.99 29.93 5.29
C HIS A 255 24.06 28.84 5.84
N ARG A 256 24.38 28.35 7.05
CA ARG A 256 23.63 27.27 7.72
C ARG A 256 23.33 27.64 9.15
N PHE A 257 22.15 27.26 9.60
CA PHE A 257 21.79 27.25 11.00
C PHE A 257 22.29 25.95 11.62
N VAL A 258 23.16 26.06 12.63
CA VAL A 258 23.71 24.92 13.37
C VAL A 258 23.21 24.99 14.80
N ARG A 259 22.82 23.85 15.35
CA ARG A 259 22.32 23.77 16.73
C ARG A 259 23.43 24.11 17.71
N VAL A 260 23.23 25.15 18.54
CA VAL A 260 24.25 25.67 19.48
C VAL A 260 24.21 24.95 20.82
N VAL A 261 23.02 24.54 21.25
CA VAL A 261 22.82 23.86 22.52
C VAL A 261 22.63 22.36 22.25
N PRO A 262 23.49 21.48 22.77
CA PRO A 262 23.25 20.04 22.69
C PRO A 262 21.97 19.74 23.47
N ASP A 263 21.06 19.05 22.79
CA ASP A 263 19.72 18.63 23.22
C ASP A 263 19.42 18.86 24.71
N ARG A 264 18.84 20.02 25.03
CA ARG A 264 18.27 20.21 26.37
C ARG A 264 17.16 19.17 26.42
N LYS A 265 17.25 18.20 27.35
CA LYS A 265 16.31 17.08 27.64
C LYS A 265 14.86 17.54 27.87
N GLY A 266 14.29 18.23 26.90
CA GLY A 266 13.23 19.21 27.06
C GLY A 266 12.61 19.62 25.73
N ARG A 267 13.07 19.07 24.59
CA ARG A 267 12.09 18.65 23.58
C ARG A 267 11.24 17.61 24.31
N THR A 268 10.06 18.03 24.81
CA THR A 268 9.01 17.08 25.14
C THR A 268 8.98 16.14 23.95
N SER A 269 9.33 14.88 24.16
CA SER A 269 9.40 13.88 23.09
C SER A 269 8.21 14.14 22.17
N GLY A 270 8.49 14.61 20.95
CA GLY A 270 7.42 14.79 19.96
C GLY A 270 6.61 13.49 19.91
N PRO A 271 5.35 13.54 19.46
CA PRO A 271 4.56 12.32 19.32
C PRO A 271 5.42 11.25 18.63
N VAL A 272 5.50 10.06 19.23
CA VAL A 272 6.32 8.96 18.71
C VAL A 272 5.97 8.79 17.24
N PRO A 273 6.96 8.75 16.32
CA PRO A 273 6.66 8.63 14.91
C PRO A 273 5.77 7.40 14.69
N PRO A 274 4.67 7.54 13.94
CA PRO A 274 3.73 6.44 13.77
C PRO A 274 4.46 5.23 13.19
N THR A 275 4.14 4.04 13.69
CA THR A 275 4.61 2.80 13.07
C THR A 275 3.98 2.71 11.67
N PRO A 276 4.76 2.45 10.61
CA PRO A 276 4.19 2.27 9.27
C PRO A 276 3.21 1.09 9.30
N SER A 277 1.99 1.30 8.79
CA SER A 277 0.98 0.24 8.70
C SER A 277 1.40 -0.86 7.73
N LEU A 278 2.23 -0.53 6.73
CA LEU A 278 2.82 -1.48 5.80
C LEU A 278 4.32 -1.25 5.66
N PRO A 279 5.13 -2.32 5.58
CA PRO A 279 6.55 -2.22 5.31
C PRO A 279 6.87 -1.38 4.06
N GLY A 280 6.05 -1.50 3.01
CA GLY A 280 6.17 -0.73 1.78
C GLY A 280 5.95 0.79 1.93
N PHE A 281 5.62 1.33 3.11
CA PHE A 281 5.40 2.78 3.28
C PHE A 281 6.69 3.60 3.38
N LEU A 282 7.82 2.97 3.64
CA LEU A 282 9.13 3.62 3.61
C LEU A 282 9.89 3.31 2.31
N PHE A 283 11.10 3.86 2.15
CA PHE A 283 11.94 3.77 0.94
C PHE A 283 12.26 2.36 0.42
N CYS A 284 11.89 1.27 1.09
CA CYS A 284 12.26 -0.08 0.69
C CYS A 284 11.12 -1.09 0.80
N ARG A 285 11.17 -2.07 -0.11
CA ARG A 285 10.27 -3.24 -0.23
C ARG A 285 10.05 -4.01 1.08
N GLU A 286 11.05 -4.05 1.97
CA GLU A 286 10.99 -4.79 3.24
C GLU A 286 10.61 -3.93 4.47
N GLY A 287 10.36 -2.63 4.31
CA GLY A 287 9.99 -1.74 5.43
C GLY A 287 10.93 -1.70 6.61
N LYS A 288 12.18 -2.11 6.42
CA LYS A 288 13.21 -1.86 7.42
C LYS A 288 13.52 -0.36 7.36
N PRO A 289 13.40 0.39 8.47
CA PRO A 289 13.70 1.83 8.57
C PRO A 289 15.20 2.13 8.40
N GLY A 290 15.94 1.27 7.70
CA GLY A 290 17.38 1.26 7.64
C GLY A 290 17.95 0.88 6.30
N SER A 291 17.26 1.23 5.21
CA SER A 291 17.92 1.33 3.92
C SER A 291 19.20 2.15 4.09
N PRO A 292 20.38 1.62 3.75
CA PRO A 292 21.64 2.31 3.98
C PRO A 292 21.65 3.67 3.28
N GLY A 293 21.08 3.77 2.07
CA GLY A 293 20.96 5.04 1.35
C GLY A 293 20.07 6.06 2.06
N HIS A 294 18.93 5.64 2.60
CA HIS A 294 18.05 6.52 3.38
C HIS A 294 18.71 7.00 4.68
N LYS A 295 19.39 6.09 5.40
CA LYS A 295 20.15 6.45 6.61
C LYS A 295 21.28 7.45 6.31
N THR A 296 21.96 7.29 5.18
CA THR A 296 23.00 8.24 4.74
C THR A 296 22.39 9.61 4.44
N LEU A 297 21.24 9.66 3.76
CA LEU A 297 20.54 10.91 3.47
C LEU A 297 20.09 11.61 4.76
N VAL A 298 19.45 10.88 5.67
CA VAL A 298 19.00 11.43 6.97
C VAL A 298 20.20 11.94 7.76
N ALA A 299 21.31 11.20 7.83
CA ALA A 299 22.51 11.64 8.52
C ALA A 299 23.09 12.94 7.93
N GLN A 300 23.07 13.08 6.60
CA GLN A 300 23.61 14.25 5.89
C GLN A 300 22.82 15.54 6.16
N TYR A 301 21.50 15.44 6.29
CA TYR A 301 20.59 16.58 6.50
C TYR A 301 20.12 16.74 7.95
N SER A 302 20.59 15.89 8.86
CA SER A 302 20.29 16.01 10.30
C SER A 302 21.19 17.03 11.00
N GLY A 303 20.64 17.76 11.98
CA GLY A 303 21.40 18.60 12.91
C GLY A 303 21.71 20.03 12.42
N TRP A 304 21.30 20.39 11.20
CA TRP A 304 21.43 21.74 10.66
C TRP A 304 20.21 22.10 9.81
N PHE A 305 19.99 23.40 9.61
CA PHE A 305 18.94 23.93 8.72
C PHE A 305 19.56 24.94 7.76
N GLY A 306 19.07 25.02 6.52
CA GLY A 306 19.67 25.90 5.51
C GLY A 306 18.93 25.82 4.17
N ALA A 307 19.54 26.36 3.12
CA ALA A 307 18.92 26.48 1.79
C ALA A 307 18.20 25.21 1.28
N PRO A 308 18.78 23.99 1.29
CA PRO A 308 18.09 22.82 0.76
C PRO A 308 16.84 22.43 1.55
N HIS A 309 16.80 22.73 2.85
CA HIS A 309 15.62 22.49 3.68
C HIS A 309 14.51 23.50 3.37
N ALA A 310 14.88 24.77 3.21
CA ALA A 310 13.94 25.81 2.80
C ALA A 310 13.36 25.53 1.42
N ASP A 311 14.20 25.17 0.44
CA ASP A 311 13.75 24.82 -0.92
C ASP A 311 12.82 23.59 -0.92
N ALA A 312 13.15 22.55 -0.14
CA ALA A 312 12.30 21.37 0.01
C ALA A 312 10.92 21.73 0.59
N LEU A 313 10.88 22.56 1.63
CA LEU A 313 9.62 23.04 2.21
C LEU A 313 8.80 23.86 1.21
N LEU A 314 9.45 24.76 0.47
CA LEU A 314 8.78 25.58 -0.54
C LEU A 314 8.13 24.73 -1.64
N ARG A 315 8.78 23.63 -2.05
CA ARG A 315 8.22 22.70 -3.04
C ARG A 315 7.07 21.86 -2.51
N LEU A 316 7.14 21.45 -1.23
CA LEU A 316 6.11 20.64 -0.58
C LEU A 316 4.83 21.43 -0.29
N ILE A 317 5.00 22.68 0.15
CA ILE A 317 3.91 23.55 0.62
C ILE A 317 3.31 24.37 -0.54
N GLY A 318 4.12 24.68 -1.55
CA GLY A 318 3.75 25.55 -2.65
C GLY A 318 3.52 27.01 -2.21
N PRO A 319 3.07 27.88 -3.13
CA PRO A 319 2.90 29.31 -2.85
C PRO A 319 1.77 29.59 -1.85
N ALA A 320 0.76 28.73 -1.78
CA ALA A 320 -0.41 28.93 -0.92
C ALA A 320 -0.08 28.78 0.57
N GLY A 321 0.67 27.73 0.95
CA GLY A 321 1.03 27.55 2.36
C GLY A 321 2.25 28.38 2.80
N LEU A 322 2.94 29.07 1.88
CA LEU A 322 3.95 30.07 2.22
C LEU A 322 3.33 31.22 3.03
N VAL A 323 2.07 31.56 2.74
CA VAL A 323 1.29 32.53 3.52
C VAL A 323 1.04 32.04 4.95
N GLY A 324 1.01 30.73 5.19
CA GLY A 324 0.88 30.16 6.53
C GLY A 324 2.20 30.09 7.32
N LEU A 325 3.34 30.30 6.65
CA LEU A 325 4.67 30.32 7.26
C LEU A 325 5.13 31.73 7.68
N VAL A 326 4.54 32.78 7.11
CA VAL A 326 4.86 34.21 7.35
C VAL A 326 3.87 34.80 8.35
#